data_AF-A0A1Q7T470-F1
#
_entry.id   AF-A0A1Q7T470-F1
#
_cell.length_a   1.000
_cell.length_b   1.000
_cell.length_c   1.000
_cell.angle_alpha   90.00
_cell.angle_beta   90.00
_cell.angle_gamma   90.00
#
_symmetry.space_group_name_H-M   'P 1'
#
loop_
_entity.id
_entity.type
_entity.pdbx_description
1 polymer ?
#
loop_
_entity_poly.entity_id
_entity_poly.type
_entity_poly.pdbx_seq_one_letter_code
_entity_poly.pdbx_strand_id
1 'polypeptide(L)'
;MTTHRSFTPEFKAQVVLEVLTGVRSASEACQHYQLKPDLVSRWKAQFLEGAATVFAKESQNDPALARVAELERLVGRLTLELEVSKKASSILQAHLSKGGK
;
A
#
# COMPACT_ATOMS: atom_id res chain seq x y z
N MET A 1 13.57 -17.77 17.61
CA MET A 1 12.60 -16.85 16.95
C MET A 1 11.37 -17.67 16.61
N THR A 2 10.22 -17.40 17.24
CA THR A 2 8.96 -18.12 16.97
C THR A 2 8.40 -17.70 15.61
N THR A 3 8.42 -18.61 14.65
CA THR A 3 7.86 -18.38 13.32
C THR A 3 6.33 -18.33 13.41
N HIS A 4 5.74 -17.15 13.23
CA HIS A 4 4.30 -17.01 13.17
C HIS A 4 3.79 -17.40 11.77
N ARG A 5 2.77 -18.28 11.72
CA ARG A 5 2.03 -18.57 10.47
C ARG A 5 1.40 -17.27 9.96
N SER A 6 1.80 -16.84 8.78
CA SER A 6 1.15 -15.76 8.04
C SER A 6 0.00 -16.30 7.20
N PHE A 7 -1.03 -15.48 7.00
CA PHE A 7 -2.20 -15.81 6.19
C PHE A 7 -2.47 -14.67 5.23
N THR A 8 -2.82 -15.02 3.98
CA THR A 8 -3.14 -14.02 2.97
C THR A 8 -4.46 -13.32 3.28
N PRO A 9 -4.66 -12.07 2.83
CA PRO A 9 -5.92 -11.35 3.01
C PRO A 9 -7.13 -12.13 2.47
N GLU A 10 -6.98 -12.77 1.32
CA GLU A 10 -8.04 -13.53 0.63
C GLU A 10 -8.48 -14.72 1.47
N PHE A 11 -7.53 -15.44 2.06
CA PHE A 11 -7.83 -16.57 2.93
C PHE A 11 -8.58 -16.13 4.19
N LYS A 12 -8.16 -15.03 4.82
CA LYS A 12 -8.85 -14.49 5.99
C LYS A 12 -10.29 -14.11 5.66
N ALA A 13 -10.49 -13.43 4.52
CA ALA A 13 -11.82 -13.04 4.06
C ALA A 13 -12.71 -14.25 3.78
N GLN A 14 -12.19 -15.28 3.11
CA GLN A 14 -12.91 -16.52 2.86
C GLN A 14 -13.38 -17.17 4.15
N VAL A 15 -12.49 -17.38 5.13
CA VAL A 15 -12.84 -18.00 6.42
C VAL A 15 -13.90 -17.19 7.15
N VAL A 16 -13.77 -15.86 7.19
CA VAL A 16 -14.75 -15.00 7.86
C VAL A 16 -16.10 -15.04 7.15
N LEU A 17 -16.13 -15.01 5.82
CA LEU A 17 -17.37 -15.10 5.04
C LEU A 17 -18.07 -16.44 5.23
N GLU A 18 -17.35 -17.57 5.23
CA GLU A 18 -17.93 -18.89 5.53
C GLU A 18 -18.62 -18.91 6.91
N VAL A 19 -18.00 -18.27 7.91
CA VAL A 19 -18.56 -18.18 9.27
C VAL A 19 -19.74 -17.23 9.35
N LEU A 20 -19.71 -16.08 8.66
CA LEU A 20 -20.78 -15.08 8.69
C LEU A 20 -22.02 -15.54 7.91
N THR A 21 -21.81 -16.24 6.79
CA THR A 21 -22.89 -16.77 5.94
C THR A 21 -23.49 -18.07 6.47
N GLY A 22 -22.87 -18.67 7.49
CA GLY A 22 -23.33 -19.92 8.09
C GLY A 22 -22.97 -21.17 7.29
N VAL A 23 -22.12 -21.07 6.26
CA VAL A 23 -21.59 -22.23 5.51
C VAL A 23 -20.80 -23.15 6.43
N ARG A 24 -20.10 -22.59 7.42
CA ARG A 24 -19.51 -23.32 8.54
C ARG A 24 -19.73 -22.56 9.83
N SER A 25 -19.90 -23.26 10.94
CA SER A 25 -19.78 -22.65 12.26
C SER A 25 -18.33 -22.23 12.54
N ALA A 26 -18.14 -21.31 13.50
CA ALA A 26 -16.80 -20.90 13.92
C ALA A 26 -15.96 -22.09 14.43
N SER A 27 -16.60 -23.06 15.10
CA SER A 27 -15.93 -24.28 15.58
C SER A 27 -15.44 -25.16 14.43
N GLU A 28 -16.30 -25.41 13.45
CA GLU A 28 -15.96 -26.20 12.26
C GLU A 28 -14.87 -25.53 11.43
N ALA A 29 -14.92 -24.20 11.27
CA ALA A 29 -13.87 -23.46 10.57
C ALA A 29 -12.51 -23.56 11.32
N CYS A 30 -12.52 -23.47 12.66
CA CYS A 30 -11.30 -23.63 13.46
C CYS A 30 -10.70 -25.04 13.29
N GLN A 31 -11.54 -26.08 13.30
CA GLN A 31 -11.09 -27.46 13.12
C GLN A 31 -10.59 -27.72 11.69
N HIS A 32 -11.35 -27.30 10.69
CA HIS A 32 -11.06 -27.55 9.27
C HIS A 32 -9.76 -26.88 8.82
N TYR A 33 -9.54 -25.62 9.22
CA TYR A 33 -8.36 -24.84 8.82
C TYR A 33 -7.23 -24.85 9.87
N GLN A 34 -7.40 -25.62 10.95
CA GLN A 34 -6.50 -25.70 12.11
C GLN A 34 -6.12 -24.28 12.61
N LEU A 35 -7.14 -23.49 12.87
CA LEU A 35 -7.05 -22.12 13.39
C LEU A 35 -7.45 -22.09 14.85
N LYS A 36 -6.84 -21.16 15.60
CA LYS A 36 -7.24 -20.88 16.98
C LYS A 36 -8.53 -20.05 16.98
N PRO A 37 -9.49 -20.31 17.88
CA PRO A 37 -10.74 -19.53 17.97
C PRO A 37 -10.52 -18.03 18.05
N ASP A 38 -9.56 -17.58 18.85
CA ASP A 38 -9.22 -16.15 18.99
C ASP A 38 -8.80 -15.49 17.68
N LEU A 39 -8.17 -16.25 16.78
CA LEU A 39 -7.72 -15.76 15.49
C LEU A 39 -8.92 -15.49 14.57
N VAL A 40 -9.87 -16.42 14.52
CA VAL A 40 -11.10 -16.28 13.73
C VAL A 40 -11.96 -15.15 14.27
N SER A 41 -12.11 -15.05 15.61
CA SER A 41 -12.82 -13.94 16.26
C SER A 41 -12.20 -12.58 15.92
N ARG A 42 -10.86 -12.48 15.96
CA ARG A 42 -10.14 -11.26 15.58
C ARG A 42 -10.37 -10.89 14.12
N TRP A 43 -10.26 -11.84 13.20
CA TRP A 43 -10.50 -11.58 11.78
C TRP A 43 -11.93 -11.17 11.50
N LYS A 44 -12.91 -11.79 12.17
CA LYS A 44 -14.32 -11.39 12.07
C LYS A 44 -14.52 -9.94 12.52
N ALA A 45 -13.92 -9.53 13.63
CA ALA A 45 -13.99 -8.14 14.10
C ALA A 45 -13.37 -7.17 13.08
N GLN A 46 -12.15 -7.47 12.61
CA GLN A 46 -11.46 -6.65 11.61
C GLN A 46 -12.25 -6.52 10.30
N PHE A 47 -12.83 -7.62 9.84
CA PHE A 47 -13.64 -7.64 8.61
C PHE A 47 -14.88 -6.76 8.77
N LEU A 48 -15.59 -6.86 9.89
CA LEU A 48 -16.80 -6.06 10.14
C LEU A 48 -16.49 -4.56 10.29
N GLU A 49 -15.37 -4.21 10.94
CA GLU A 49 -14.89 -2.83 11.07
C GLU A 49 -14.57 -2.22 9.69
N GLY A 50 -13.92 -3.00 8.81
CA GLY A 50 -13.59 -2.59 7.45
C GLY A 50 -14.72 -2.75 6.43
N ALA A 51 -15.81 -3.48 6.73
CA ALA A 51 -16.81 -3.84 5.72
C ALA A 51 -17.49 -2.61 5.10
N ALA A 52 -17.74 -1.57 5.91
CA ALA A 52 -18.37 -0.35 5.43
C ALA A 52 -17.48 0.44 4.45
N THR A 53 -16.15 0.34 4.57
CA THR A 53 -15.22 1.09 3.71
C THR A 53 -15.21 0.57 2.29
N VAL A 54 -15.54 -0.70 2.06
CA VAL A 54 -15.68 -1.29 0.71
C VAL A 54 -16.79 -0.62 -0.09
N PHE A 55 -17.84 -0.14 0.59
CA PHE A 55 -18.96 0.58 -0.05
C PHE A 55 -18.81 2.11 0.03
N ALA A 56 -17.82 2.60 0.78
CA ALA A 56 -17.45 4.00 0.71
C ALA A 56 -16.86 4.24 -0.68
N LYS A 57 -17.63 4.91 -1.54
CA LYS A 57 -17.15 5.42 -2.83
C LYS A 57 -15.81 6.12 -2.55
N GLU A 58 -14.74 5.73 -3.25
CA GLU A 58 -13.41 6.36 -3.15
C GLU A 58 -13.65 7.86 -3.07
N SER A 59 -13.56 8.40 -1.85
CA SER A 59 -13.71 9.82 -1.68
C SER A 59 -12.54 10.38 -2.48
N GLN A 60 -12.79 11.39 -3.30
CA GLN A 60 -11.75 12.11 -4.04
C GLN A 60 -10.68 12.76 -3.11
N ASN A 61 -10.70 12.41 -1.82
CA ASN A 61 -9.88 12.84 -0.72
C ASN A 61 -9.13 11.66 -0.09
N ASP A 62 -8.74 10.63 -0.85
CA ASP A 62 -7.76 9.67 -0.35
C ASP A 62 -6.45 10.44 -0.07
N PRO A 63 -6.03 10.57 1.21
CA PRO A 63 -4.79 11.27 1.54
C PRO A 63 -3.57 10.64 0.87
N ALA A 64 -3.62 9.35 0.52
CA ALA A 64 -2.57 8.71 -0.26
C ALA A 64 -2.49 9.29 -1.68
N LEU A 65 -3.62 9.50 -2.36
CA LEU A 65 -3.65 10.13 -3.69
C LEU A 65 -3.15 11.57 -3.65
N ALA A 66 -3.54 12.35 -2.62
CA ALA A 66 -3.02 13.70 -2.43
C ALA A 66 -1.50 13.71 -2.21
N ARG A 67 -0.98 12.74 -1.44
CA ARG A 67 0.46 12.58 -1.22
C ARG A 67 1.20 12.18 -2.51
N VAL A 68 0.61 11.30 -3.32
CA VAL A 68 1.15 10.91 -4.63
C VAL A 68 1.26 12.13 -5.54
N ALA A 69 0.18 12.92 -5.67
CA ALA A 69 0.20 14.13 -6.51
C ALA A 69 1.27 15.15 -6.06
N GLU A 70 1.47 15.33 -4.76
CA GLU A 70 2.54 16.20 -4.24
C GLU A 70 3.94 15.65 -4.58
N LEU A 71 4.14 14.34 -4.44
CA LEU A 71 5.40 13.70 -4.79
C LEU A 71 5.69 13.81 -6.30
N GLU A 72 4.68 13.63 -7.16
CA GLU A 72 4.80 13.82 -8.61
C GLU A 72 5.21 15.25 -8.97
N ARG A 73 4.63 16.27 -8.31
CA ARG A 73 5.03 17.68 -8.49
C ARG A 73 6.47 17.94 -8.06
N LEU A 74 6.90 17.37 -6.94
CA LEU A 74 8.28 17.50 -6.47
C LEU A 74 9.28 16.84 -7.42
N VAL A 75 8.97 15.64 -7.92
CA VAL A 75 9.80 14.96 -8.92
C VAL A 75 9.93 15.79 -10.19
N GLY A 76 8.83 16.36 -10.70
CA GLY A 76 8.85 17.26 -11.85
C GLY A 76 9.74 18.49 -11.64
N ARG A 77 9.63 19.15 -10.47
CA ARG A 77 10.46 20.30 -10.12
C ARG A 77 11.95 19.95 -10.07
N LEU A 78 12.30 18.90 -9.34
CA LEU A 78 13.68 18.45 -9.20
C LEU A 78 14.28 18.05 -10.56
N THR A 79 13.48 17.47 -11.45
CA THR A 79 13.91 17.13 -12.81
C THR A 79 14.29 18.39 -13.60
N LEU A 80 13.47 19.43 -13.53
CA LEU A 80 13.77 20.71 -14.20
C LEU A 80 15.01 21.39 -13.61
N GLU A 81 15.12 21.45 -12.28
CA GLU A 81 16.29 22.04 -11.60
C GLU A 81 17.59 21.30 -12.00
N LEU A 82 17.53 19.98 -12.10
CA LEU A 82 18.66 19.14 -12.49
C LEU A 82 19.05 19.38 -13.95
N GLU A 83 18.09 19.50 -14.88
CA GLU A 83 18.37 19.83 -16.28
C GLU A 83 18.98 21.22 -16.45
N VAL A 84 18.49 22.22 -15.69
CA VAL A 84 19.09 23.56 -15.67
C VAL A 84 20.52 23.51 -15.15
N SER A 85 20.76 22.78 -14.05
CA SER A 85 22.09 22.62 -13.44
C SER A 85 23.08 21.96 -14.42
N LYS A 86 22.68 20.87 -15.08
CA LYS A 86 23.48 20.22 -16.13
C LYS A 86 23.82 21.18 -17.27
N LYS A 87 22.84 21.94 -17.76
CA LYS A 87 23.05 22.90 -18.84
C LYS A 87 24.04 24.00 -18.44
N ALA A 88 23.91 24.55 -17.23
CA ALA A 88 24.86 25.53 -16.70
C ALA A 88 26.28 24.96 -16.61
N SER A 89 26.43 23.74 -16.10
CA SER A 89 27.72 23.04 -16.03
C SER A 89 28.36 22.85 -17.40
N SER A 90 27.59 22.40 -18.40
CA SER A 90 28.06 22.24 -19.79
C SER A 90 28.53 23.56 -20.40
N ILE A 91 27.80 24.66 -20.18
CA ILE A 91 28.20 25.99 -20.65
C ILE A 91 29.54 26.40 -20.03
N LEU A 92 29.69 26.25 -18.71
CA LEU A 92 30.94 26.59 -18.02
C LEU A 92 32.12 25.76 -18.55
N GLN A 93 31.95 24.45 -18.75
CA GLN A 93 32.98 23.59 -19.34
C GLN A 93 33.37 24.03 -20.76
N ALA A 94 32.38 24.39 -21.59
CA ALA A 94 32.63 24.88 -22.94
C ALA A 94 33.41 26.20 -22.96
N HIS A 95 33.18 27.10 -21.99
CA HIS A 95 33.96 28.33 -21.82
C HIS A 95 35.39 28.06 -21.37
N LEU A 96 35.60 27.16 -20.40
CA LEU A 96 36.93 26.77 -19.93
C LEU A 96 37.77 26.12 -21.05
N SER A 97 37.15 25.32 -21.93
CA SER A 97 37.85 24.70 -23.06
C SER A 97 38.24 25.69 -24.18
N LYS A 98 37.57 26.84 -24.31
CA LYS A 98 37.85 27.85 -25.34
C LYS A 98 38.91 28.88 -24.95
N GLY A 99 39.17 29.07 -23.65
CA GLY A 99 40.16 30.04 -23.13
C GLY A 99 41.61 29.55 -23.10
N GLY A 100 41.89 28.33 -23.58
CA GLY A 100 43.21 27.68 -23.52
C GLY A 100 44.03 27.69 -24.82
N LYS A 101 43.84 28.69 -25.71
CA LYS A 101 44.69 28.92 -26.89
C LYS A 101 45.37 30.27 -26.81
#